data_AF-A0A8J2TM07-F1
#
_entry.id   AF-A0A8J2TM07-F1
#
_cell.length_a   1.000
_cell.length_b   1.000
_cell.length_c   1.000
_cell.angle_alpha   90.00
_cell.angle_beta   90.00
_cell.angle_gamma   90.00
#
_symmetry.space_group_name_H-M   'P 1'
#
loop_
_entity.id
_entity.type
_entity.pdbx_description
1 polymer ?
#
loop_
_entity_poly.entity_id
_entity_poly.type
_entity_poly.pdbx_seq_one_letter_code
_entity_poly.pdbx_strand_id
1 'polypeptide(L)'
;MFNEDLGVVAAINAVEHELTIGFEGRDVVYDYADLNEITLAWSISIHKSQESEYPVVLLPIYLTHYVMLSRNLIYTGLSRAKKLAIII
;
A
#
# COMPACT_ATOMS: atom_id res chain seq x y z
N MET A 1 12.13 3.13 -10.55
CA MET A 1 10.82 3.30 -9.90
C MET A 1 11.04 3.80 -8.50
N PHE A 2 10.11 4.59 -7.95
CA PHE A 2 10.25 5.12 -6.60
C PHE A 2 9.70 4.12 -5.59
N ASN A 3 10.19 4.19 -4.36
CA ASN A 3 9.98 3.21 -3.29
C ASN A 3 8.52 3.12 -2.78
N GLU A 4 7.56 3.75 -3.46
CA GLU A 4 6.21 4.05 -2.98
C GLU A 4 5.12 3.96 -4.07
N ASP A 5 5.46 3.55 -5.29
CA ASP A 5 4.47 3.40 -6.36
C ASP A 5 3.56 2.18 -6.09
N LEU A 6 2.24 2.37 -6.17
CA LEU A 6 1.26 1.28 -6.08
C LEU A 6 1.03 0.66 -7.45
N GLY A 7 1.23 -0.65 -7.55
CA GLY A 7 1.05 -1.40 -8.79
C GLY A 7 0.07 -2.57 -8.62
N VAL A 8 -0.45 -3.04 -9.74
CA VAL A 8 -1.27 -4.25 -9.81
C VAL A 8 -0.53 -5.30 -10.62
N VAL A 9 -0.47 -6.53 -10.12
CA VAL A 9 0.10 -7.65 -10.88
C VAL A 9 -0.73 -7.86 -12.14
N ALA A 10 -0.09 -7.70 -13.30
CA ALA A 10 -0.70 -7.83 -14.61
C ALA A 10 -0.53 -9.25 -15.18
N ALA A 11 0.65 -9.86 -14.97
CA ALA A 11 0.95 -11.21 -15.44
C ALA A 11 2.04 -11.89 -14.60
N ILE A 12 2.03 -13.22 -14.58
CA ILE A 12 3.06 -14.06 -13.95
C ILE A 12 3.51 -15.09 -15.00
N ASN A 13 4.80 -15.10 -15.33
CA ASN A 13 5.40 -16.10 -16.22
C ASN A 13 6.32 -17.03 -15.41
N ALA A 14 5.82 -18.21 -15.09
CA ALA A 14 6.56 -19.20 -14.31
C ALA A 14 7.66 -19.94 -15.10
N VAL A 15 7.68 -19.83 -16.44
CA VAL A 15 8.71 -20.47 -17.28
C VAL A 15 9.96 -19.60 -17.33
N GLU A 16 9.77 -18.32 -17.60
CA GLU A 16 10.87 -17.33 -17.65
C GLU A 16 11.19 -16.74 -16.27
N HIS A 17 10.43 -17.08 -15.23
CA HIS A 17 10.53 -16.51 -13.89
C HIS A 17 10.41 -14.98 -13.85
N GLU A 18 9.35 -14.47 -14.48
CA GLU A 18 9.08 -13.04 -14.59
C GLU A 18 7.72 -12.67 -13.97
N LEU A 19 7.66 -11.49 -13.35
CA LEU A 19 6.45 -10.87 -12.84
C LEU A 19 6.24 -9.52 -13.56
N THR A 20 5.07 -9.32 -14.16
CA THR A 20 4.70 -8.03 -14.74
C THR A 20 3.80 -7.27 -13.78
N ILE A 21 4.20 -6.06 -13.40
CA ILE A 21 3.41 -5.16 -12.55
C ILE A 21 3.08 -3.90 -13.35
N GLY A 22 1.78 -3.56 -13.39
CA GLY A 22 1.28 -2.34 -13.98
C GLY A 22 1.24 -1.20 -12.96
N PHE A 23 1.98 -0.12 -13.23
CA PHE A 23 2.02 1.12 -12.45
C PHE A 23 1.48 2.28 -13.30
N GLU A 24 0.32 2.82 -12.96
CA GLU A 24 -0.27 3.99 -13.63
C GLU A 24 -0.21 3.92 -15.17
N GLY A 25 -0.56 2.76 -15.75
CA GLY A 25 -0.55 2.55 -17.20
C GLY A 25 0.81 2.19 -17.81
N ARG A 26 1.84 1.96 -17.00
CA ARG A 26 3.14 1.44 -17.42
C ARG A 26 3.35 0.04 -16.86
N ASP A 27 3.56 -0.92 -17.74
CA ASP A 27 3.94 -2.27 -17.34
C ASP A 27 5.45 -2.35 -17.15
N VAL A 28 5.88 -2.91 -16.02
CA VAL A 28 7.27 -3.21 -15.77
C VAL A 28 7.45 -4.67 -15.41
N VAL A 29 8.44 -5.29 -16.05
CA VAL A 29 8.83 -6.68 -15.84
C VAL A 29 9.91 -6.74 -14.76
N TYR A 30 9.69 -7.60 -13.78
CA TYR A 30 10.63 -7.94 -12.71
C TYR A 30 11.04 -9.40 -12.87
N ASP A 31 12.34 -9.67 -12.70
CA ASP A 31 12.83 -11.04 -12.51
C ASP A 31 12.46 -11.52 -11.10
N TYR A 32 12.28 -12.83 -10.93
CA TYR A 32 12.03 -13.41 -9.61
C TYR A 32 13.11 -13.08 -8.57
N ALA A 33 14.36 -12.86 -9.01
CA ALA A 33 15.46 -12.44 -8.16
C ALA A 33 15.23 -11.08 -7.48
N ASP A 34 14.40 -10.21 -8.08
CA ASP A 34 14.13 -8.85 -7.61
C ASP A 34 12.81 -8.75 -6.81
N LEU A 35 12.11 -9.87 -6.58
CA LEU A 35 10.81 -9.87 -5.87
C LEU A 35 10.91 -9.41 -4.41
N ASN A 36 12.09 -9.48 -3.81
CA ASN A 36 12.35 -8.97 -2.47
C ASN A 36 12.27 -7.43 -2.38
N GLU A 37 12.33 -6.73 -3.53
CA GLU A 37 12.11 -5.28 -3.59
C GLU A 37 10.63 -4.89 -3.58
N ILE A 38 9.72 -5.87 -3.75
CA ILE A 38 8.29 -5.65 -3.82
C ILE A 38 7.63 -6.14 -2.53
N THR A 39 6.65 -5.37 -2.04
CA THR A 39 5.84 -5.75 -0.88
C THR A 39 4.36 -5.70 -1.24
N LEU A 40 3.57 -6.62 -0.69
CA LEU A 40 2.12 -6.61 -0.85
C LEU A 40 1.52 -5.30 -0.32
N ALA A 41 0.66 -4.67 -1.13
CA ALA A 41 0.03 -3.39 -0.82
C ALA A 41 -1.47 -3.49 -0.45
N TRP A 42 -1.93 -4.66 0.01
CA TRP A 42 -3.32 -4.85 0.48
C TRP A 42 -3.65 -3.96 1.68
N SER A 43 -2.65 -3.70 2.51
CA SER A 43 -2.69 -2.69 3.55
C SER A 43 -1.40 -1.89 3.49
N ILE A 44 -1.52 -0.60 3.79
CA ILE A 44 -0.39 0.31 3.87
C ILE A 44 -0.41 0.97 5.24
N SER A 45 0.77 1.28 5.77
CA SER A 45 0.85 2.04 7.00
C SER A 45 0.38 3.47 6.77
N ILE A 46 -0.11 4.13 7.82
CA ILE A 46 -0.51 5.54 7.75
C ILE A 46 0.66 6.42 7.28
N HIS A 47 1.88 6.08 7.68
CA HIS A 47 3.09 6.78 7.23
C HIS A 47 3.33 6.62 5.73
N LYS A 48 3.20 5.40 5.17
CA LYS A 48 3.32 5.17 3.72
C LYS A 48 2.17 5.77 2.92
N SER A 49 1.05 6.09 3.56
CA SER A 49 -0.09 6.77 2.94
C SER A 49 0.01 8.30 2.96
N GLN A 50 1.12 8.87 3.44
CA GLN A 50 1.32 10.31 3.45
C GLN A 50 1.14 10.87 2.03
N GLU A 51 0.49 12.03 1.93
CA GLU A 51 0.17 12.71 0.67
C GLU A 51 -0.83 11.98 -0.26
N SER A 52 -1.15 10.71 0.00
CA SER A 52 -2.18 9.95 -0.73
C SER A 52 -3.57 10.13 -0.13
N GLU A 53 -4.62 10.02 -0.95
CA GLU A 53 -6.01 10.07 -0.48
C GLU A 53 -6.87 9.01 -1.18
N TYR A 54 -7.75 8.35 -0.42
CA TYR A 54 -8.54 7.21 -0.87
C TYR A 54 -10.04 7.51 -0.70
N PRO A 55 -10.92 7.06 -1.61
CA PRO A 55 -12.36 7.25 -1.48
C PRO A 55 -12.92 6.73 -0.16
N VAL A 56 -12.44 5.56 0.26
CA VAL A 56 -12.82 4.88 1.50
C VAL A 56 -11.55 4.39 2.20
N VAL A 57 -11.46 4.59 3.51
CA VAL A 57 -10.35 4.09 4.36
C VAL A 57 -10.92 3.21 5.47
N LEU A 58 -10.34 2.02 5.63
CA LEU A 58 -10.54 1.15 6.78
C LEU A 58 -9.35 1.34 7.74
N LEU A 59 -9.62 1.77 8.97
CA LEU A 59 -8.60 2.07 9.98
C LEU A 59 -8.74 1.11 11.17
N PRO A 60 -8.07 -0.05 11.14
CA PRO A 60 -8.07 -0.95 12.28
C PRO A 60 -7.22 -0.38 13.44
N ILE A 61 -7.78 -0.32 14.64
CA ILE A 61 -7.12 0.20 15.85
C ILE A 61 -7.12 -0.89 16.93
N TYR A 62 -5.94 -1.42 17.21
CA TYR A 62 -5.73 -2.39 18.28
C TYR A 62 -4.96 -1.78 19.45
N LEU A 63 -5.44 -2.01 20.68
CA LEU A 63 -4.77 -1.56 21.90
C LEU A 63 -3.40 -2.24 22.14
N THR A 64 -3.12 -3.34 21.43
CA THR A 64 -1.83 -4.04 21.46
C THR A 64 -0.66 -3.18 20.97
N HIS A 65 -0.91 -2.13 20.18
CA HIS A 65 0.09 -1.19 19.68
C HIS A 65 0.04 0.18 20.36
N TYR A 66 -0.32 0.22 21.65
CA TYR A 66 -0.62 1.45 22.40
C TYR A 66 0.45 2.54 22.30
N VAL A 67 1.74 2.19 22.22
CA VAL A 67 2.85 3.15 22.13
C VAL A 67 2.77 4.03 20.87
N MET A 68 2.22 3.48 19.77
CA MET A 68 2.02 4.21 18.52
C MET A 68 0.65 4.90 18.44
N LEU A 69 -0.26 4.63 19.38
CA LEU A 69 -1.59 5.24 19.41
C LEU A 69 -1.51 6.69 19.88
N SER A 70 -1.17 7.57 18.94
CA SER A 70 -1.24 9.01 19.12
C SER A 70 -2.44 9.59 18.40
N ARG A 71 -3.00 10.67 18.97
CA ARG A 71 -4.06 11.47 18.35
C ARG A 71 -3.67 11.91 16.93
N ASN A 72 -2.40 12.28 16.72
CA ASN A 72 -1.90 12.70 15.42
C ASN A 72 -1.93 11.57 14.39
N LEU A 73 -1.52 10.35 14.76
CA LEU A 73 -1.54 9.21 13.86
C LEU A 73 -2.97 8.88 13.39
N ILE A 74 -3.93 8.89 14.32
CA ILE A 74 -5.33 8.61 14.01
C ILE A 74 -5.90 9.70 13.09
N TYR A 75 -5.63 10.99 13.37
CA TYR A 75 -6.07 12.06 12.48
C TYR A 75 -5.46 11.99 11.10
N THR A 76 -4.16 11.67 11.00
CA THR A 76 -3.51 11.49 9.71
C THR A 76 -4.24 10.39 8.93
N GLY A 77 -4.49 9.23 9.56
CA GLY A 77 -5.26 8.13 8.94
C GLY A 77 -6.67 8.54 8.52
N LEU A 78 -7.40 9.26 9.36
CA LEU A 78 -8.74 9.77 9.05
C LEU A 78 -8.72 10.76 7.87
N SER A 79 -7.73 11.65 7.82
CA SER A 79 -7.59 12.64 6.74
C SER A 79 -7.31 12.02 5.37
N ARG A 80 -6.90 10.75 5.30
CA ARG A 80 -6.68 10.05 4.02
C ARG A 80 -8.01 9.67 3.36
N ALA A 81 -9.13 9.68 4.08
CA ALA A 81 -10.44 9.31 3.54
C ALA A 81 -11.17 10.50 2.89
N LYS A 82 -11.53 10.37 1.61
CA LYS A 82 -12.29 11.40 0.87
C LYS A 82 -13.79 11.38 1.12
N LYS A 83 -14.37 10.20 1.32
CA LYS A 83 -15.83 10.04 1.43
C LYS A 83 -16.25 9.31 2.69
N LEU A 84 -15.53 8.24 3.06
CA LEU A 84 -15.89 7.40 4.20
C LEU A 84 -14.65 6.90 4.93
N ALA A 85 -14.62 7.08 6.23
CA ALA A 85 -13.67 6.41 7.12
C ALA A 85 -14.44 5.45 8.02
N ILE A 86 -13.99 4.19 8.08
CA ILE A 86 -14.50 3.18 9.01
C ILE A 86 -13.38 2.85 9.98
N ILE A 87 -13.65 2.99 11.27
CA ILE A 87 -12.72 2.61 12.33
C ILE A 87 -13.18 1.26 12.87
N ILE A 88 -12.26 0.30 12.98
CA ILE A 88 -12.52 -1.07 13.44
C ILE A 88 -11.64 -1.36 14.66
#